data_AF-A0A1I7YRV5-F1
#
_entry.id   AF-A0A1I7YRV5-F1
#
_cell.length_a   1.000
_cell.length_b   1.000
_cell.length_c   1.000
_cell.angle_alpha   90.00
_cell.angle_beta   90.00
_cell.angle_gamma   90.00
#
_symmetry.space_group_name_H-M   'P 1'
#
loop_
_entity.id
_entity.type
_entity.pdbx_description
1 polymer ?
#
loop_
_entity_poly.entity_id
_entity_poly.type
_entity_poly.pdbx_seq_one_letter_code
_entity_poly.pdbx_strand_id
1 'polypeptide(L)'
;MRLTMIRRLPSLIRFHKEDCWPQTILKGITQSCTVQDNFINEQEEAAFMKEIEPHMKRLRYEKTHWDDAIHLYREREQRRWSEENDAVLSRMRTVSFPKDAHHLTYVHILDLHKDGKIKPHIDSVRYCGDVITGISLLSDAVMRLRHKDRPDEWIVDLLLKRRSLYKLSGIGRYDFLHEVLGEEDSFFNDMKIARDRRISIICRDLPKAKKLEDDASEALKLKPLEGVA
;
A
#
# COMPACT_ATOMS: atom_id res chain seq x y z
N MET A 1 -45.21 10.72 1.60
CA MET A 1 -43.85 11.00 1.06
C MET A 1 -42.87 10.05 1.73
N ARG A 2 -42.37 9.01 1.02
CA ARG A 2 -41.30 8.16 1.55
C ARG A 2 -39.98 8.93 1.40
N LEU A 3 -39.38 9.36 2.52
CA LEU A 3 -37.98 9.79 2.53
C LEU A 3 -37.14 8.56 2.16
N THR A 4 -36.66 8.51 0.93
CA THR A 4 -35.54 7.65 0.55
C THR A 4 -34.33 8.11 1.35
N MET A 5 -33.98 7.38 2.41
CA MET A 5 -32.66 7.49 3.02
C MET A 5 -31.64 7.18 1.92
N ILE A 6 -30.97 8.21 1.42
CA ILE A 6 -29.75 8.06 0.65
C ILE A 6 -28.74 7.47 1.64
N ARG A 7 -28.60 6.15 1.66
CA ARG A 7 -27.47 5.49 2.33
C ARG A 7 -26.21 5.97 1.60
N ARG A 8 -25.57 7.02 2.12
CA ARG A 8 -24.21 7.36 1.69
C ARG A 8 -23.36 6.12 1.92
N LEU A 9 -22.67 5.66 0.88
CA LEU A 9 -21.67 4.61 1.04
C LEU A 9 -20.68 5.08 2.11
N PRO A 10 -20.35 4.23 3.10
CA PRO A 10 -19.38 4.60 4.12
C PRO A 10 -18.04 4.93 3.45
N SER A 11 -17.40 6.01 3.90
CA SER A 11 -16.04 6.37 3.48
C SER A 11 -15.10 5.19 3.72
N LEU A 12 -14.24 4.88 2.74
CA LEU A 12 -13.18 3.88 2.88
C LEU A 12 -11.93 4.43 3.59
N ILE A 13 -11.99 5.68 4.04
CA ILE A 13 -10.92 6.36 4.78
C ILE A 13 -11.52 6.89 6.09
N ARG A 14 -10.90 6.56 7.23
CA ARG A 14 -11.30 7.02 8.58
C ARG A 14 -10.11 7.69 9.27
N PHE A 15 -10.24 8.96 9.59
CA PHE A 15 -9.31 9.66 10.46
C PHE A 15 -9.61 9.35 11.93
N HIS A 16 -8.59 9.07 12.72
CA HIS A 16 -8.71 8.95 14.16
C HIS A 16 -8.51 10.33 14.79
N LYS A 17 -9.37 10.68 15.76
CA LYS A 17 -9.33 11.99 16.45
C LYS A 17 -9.18 13.15 15.47
N GLU A 18 -10.02 13.18 14.42
CA GLU A 18 -9.90 14.11 13.29
C GLU A 18 -9.78 15.58 13.73
N ASP A 19 -10.49 15.97 14.79
CA ASP A 19 -10.45 17.33 15.37
C ASP A 19 -9.06 17.76 15.89
N CYS A 20 -8.16 16.81 16.16
CA CYS A 20 -6.79 17.08 16.61
C CYS A 20 -5.80 17.29 15.45
N TRP A 21 -6.23 17.16 14.20
CA TRP A 21 -5.34 17.28 13.05
C TRP A 21 -5.22 18.72 12.56
N PRO A 22 -4.01 19.18 12.19
CA PRO A 22 -3.87 20.38 11.40
C PRO A 22 -4.60 20.23 10.06
N GLN A 23 -5.40 21.23 9.68
CA GLN A 23 -6.18 21.21 8.43
C GLN A 23 -5.33 21.01 7.16
N THR A 24 -4.08 21.50 7.19
CA THR A 24 -3.11 21.30 6.10
C THR A 24 -2.76 19.82 5.92
N ILE A 25 -2.61 19.07 7.00
CA ILE A 25 -2.28 17.64 6.98
C ILE A 25 -3.51 16.82 6.56
N LEU A 26 -4.71 17.13 7.08
CA LEU A 26 -5.96 16.47 6.64
C LEU A 26 -6.17 16.60 5.14
N LYS A 27 -6.01 17.82 4.61
CA LYS A 27 -6.11 18.08 3.18
C LYS A 27 -5.04 17.32 2.40
N GLY A 28 -3.80 17.30 2.88
CA GLY A 28 -2.70 16.58 2.25
C GLY A 28 -2.97 15.08 2.14
N ILE A 29 -3.46 14.44 3.21
CA ILE A 29 -3.80 13.02 3.19
C ILE A 29 -4.99 12.75 2.28
N THR A 30 -6.03 13.56 2.35
CA THR A 30 -7.22 13.40 1.49
C THR A 30 -6.89 13.50 0.00
N GLN A 31 -5.87 14.28 -0.37
CA GLN A 31 -5.41 14.41 -1.76
C GLN A 31 -4.42 13.32 -2.19
N SER A 32 -3.69 12.73 -1.24
CA SER A 32 -2.55 11.85 -1.52
C SER A 32 -2.82 10.37 -1.23
N CYS A 33 -3.85 10.06 -0.44
CA CYS A 33 -4.30 8.72 -0.12
C CYS A 33 -5.71 8.50 -0.67
N THR A 34 -5.90 7.47 -1.50
CA THR A 34 -7.22 7.13 -2.05
C THR A 34 -7.46 5.63 -2.02
N VAL A 35 -8.71 5.23 -1.79
CA VAL A 35 -9.19 3.87 -2.04
C VAL A 35 -10.40 3.94 -2.96
N GLN A 36 -10.35 3.20 -4.07
CA GLN A 36 -11.44 3.03 -5.00
C GLN A 36 -12.01 1.61 -4.86
N ASP A 37 -13.27 1.51 -4.42
CA ASP A 37 -13.98 0.23 -4.35
C ASP A 37 -14.25 -0.34 -5.75
N ASN A 38 -14.33 -1.66 -5.86
CA ASN A 38 -14.66 -2.39 -7.10
C ASN A 38 -13.90 -1.87 -8.33
N PHE A 39 -12.59 -1.61 -8.19
CA PHE A 39 -11.74 -1.17 -9.30
C PHE A 39 -11.55 -2.28 -10.35
N ILE A 40 -11.54 -3.52 -9.89
CA ILE A 40 -11.64 -4.69 -10.76
C ILE A 40 -12.97 -5.42 -10.52
N ASN A 41 -13.43 -6.15 -11.53
CA ASN A 41 -14.57 -7.06 -11.40
C ASN A 41 -14.12 -8.47 -10.99
N GLU A 42 -15.09 -9.39 -10.84
CA GLU A 42 -14.81 -10.77 -10.44
C GLU A 42 -14.07 -11.57 -11.52
N GLN A 43 -14.30 -11.26 -12.80
CA GLN A 43 -13.62 -11.91 -13.93
C GLN A 43 -12.14 -11.52 -13.96
N GLU A 44 -11.84 -10.25 -13.80
CA GLU A 44 -10.46 -9.72 -13.73
C GLU A 44 -9.73 -10.26 -12.50
N GLU A 45 -10.39 -10.37 -11.35
CA GLU A 45 -9.82 -11.04 -10.17
C GLU A 45 -9.51 -12.51 -10.45
N ALA A 46 -10.43 -13.24 -11.09
CA ALA A 46 -10.24 -14.63 -11.47
C ALA A 46 -9.09 -14.80 -12.50
N ALA A 47 -8.95 -13.87 -13.45
CA ALA A 47 -7.87 -13.85 -14.43
C ALA A 47 -6.50 -13.65 -13.77
N PHE A 48 -6.39 -12.72 -12.81
CA PHE A 48 -5.19 -12.60 -11.98
C PHE A 48 -4.89 -13.88 -11.22
N MET A 49 -5.88 -14.45 -10.53
CA MET A 49 -5.69 -15.67 -9.74
C MET A 49 -5.26 -16.87 -10.59
N LYS A 50 -5.84 -17.03 -11.79
CA LYS A 50 -5.46 -18.09 -12.73
C LYS A 50 -3.99 -17.98 -13.14
N GLU A 51 -3.49 -16.76 -13.31
CA GLU A 51 -2.10 -16.51 -13.71
C GLU A 51 -1.11 -16.63 -12.54
N ILE A 52 -1.44 -16.09 -11.36
CA ILE A 52 -0.48 -15.98 -10.24
C ILE A 52 -0.45 -17.24 -9.35
N GLU A 53 -1.59 -17.90 -9.13
CA GLU A 53 -1.72 -19.00 -8.16
C GLU A 53 -0.79 -20.19 -8.43
N PRO A 54 -0.60 -20.64 -9.69
CA PRO A 54 0.29 -21.77 -9.98
C PRO A 54 1.74 -21.55 -9.52
N HIS A 55 2.18 -20.29 -9.48
CA HIS A 55 3.51 -19.90 -9.03
C HIS A 55 3.54 -19.66 -7.52
N MET A 56 2.58 -18.89 -6.99
CA MET A 56 2.54 -18.54 -5.57
C MET A 56 2.44 -19.78 -4.68
N LYS A 57 1.62 -20.77 -5.06
CA LYS A 57 1.43 -22.00 -4.26
C LYS A 57 2.70 -22.83 -4.05
N ARG A 58 3.73 -22.63 -4.88
CA ARG A 58 5.02 -23.33 -4.78
C ARG A 58 5.97 -22.66 -3.78
N LEU A 59 5.71 -21.41 -3.42
CA LEU A 59 6.47 -20.66 -2.44
C LEU A 59 5.95 -20.97 -1.03
N ARG A 60 6.89 -21.06 -0.07
CA ARG A 60 6.57 -21.22 1.35
C ARG A 60 6.29 -19.85 1.96
N TYR A 61 5.44 -19.80 2.96
CA TYR A 61 5.30 -18.61 3.78
C TYR A 61 6.56 -18.40 4.63
N GLU A 62 7.12 -17.22 4.53
CA GLU A 62 8.24 -16.71 5.31
C GLU A 62 7.72 -16.06 6.60
N LYS A 63 8.38 -16.32 7.72
CA LYS A 63 7.95 -15.79 9.04
C LYS A 63 8.37 -14.33 9.25
N THR A 64 9.49 -13.93 8.67
CA THR A 64 10.12 -12.61 8.83
C THR A 64 10.96 -12.29 7.60
N HIS A 65 10.90 -11.04 7.14
CA HIS A 65 11.83 -10.47 6.15
C HIS A 65 13.12 -9.97 6.85
N TRP A 66 14.18 -9.65 6.11
CA TRP A 66 15.44 -9.18 6.70
C TRP A 66 15.33 -7.81 7.40
N ASP A 67 14.38 -6.98 6.97
CA ASP A 67 14.02 -5.71 7.61
C ASP A 67 12.87 -5.84 8.62
N ASP A 68 12.37 -7.07 8.83
CA ASP A 68 11.28 -7.41 9.75
C ASP A 68 9.94 -6.70 9.46
N ALA A 69 9.76 -6.12 8.26
CA ALA A 69 8.55 -5.35 7.91
C ALA A 69 7.33 -6.23 7.64
N ILE A 70 7.51 -7.47 7.18
CA ILE A 70 6.41 -8.36 6.78
C ILE A 70 6.51 -9.71 7.49
N HIS A 71 5.36 -10.19 7.98
CA HIS A 71 5.22 -11.48 8.68
C HIS A 71 4.22 -12.41 7.99
N LEU A 72 4.58 -13.69 7.94
CA LEU A 72 3.76 -14.78 7.37
C LEU A 72 3.25 -14.43 5.98
N TYR A 73 4.21 -14.23 5.08
CA TYR A 73 3.96 -13.81 3.72
C TYR A 73 4.77 -14.67 2.74
N ARG A 74 4.43 -14.60 1.47
CA ARG A 74 5.29 -15.03 0.37
C ARG A 74 5.14 -14.03 -0.75
N GLU A 75 6.20 -13.80 -1.49
CA GLU A 75 6.19 -12.78 -2.52
C GLU A 75 6.97 -13.19 -3.75
N ARG A 76 6.68 -12.49 -4.83
CA ARG A 76 7.46 -12.58 -6.06
C ARG A 76 7.29 -11.31 -6.86
N GLU A 77 8.17 -11.17 -7.83
CA GLU A 77 8.10 -10.15 -8.85
C GLU A 77 7.74 -10.78 -10.19
N GLN A 78 6.88 -10.09 -10.97
CA GLN A 78 6.48 -10.54 -12.29
C GLN A 78 6.52 -9.41 -13.30
N ARG A 79 7.23 -9.66 -14.41
CA ARG A 79 7.37 -8.71 -15.53
C ARG A 79 6.39 -8.97 -16.67
N ARG A 80 6.19 -10.24 -17.05
CA ARG A 80 5.33 -10.63 -18.17
C ARG A 80 3.96 -11.01 -17.62
N TRP A 81 2.92 -10.45 -18.23
CA TRP A 81 1.53 -10.68 -17.87
C TRP A 81 0.75 -11.13 -19.12
N SER A 82 -0.34 -11.86 -18.94
CA SER A 82 -1.30 -12.08 -20.04
C SER A 82 -1.89 -10.76 -20.53
N GLU A 83 -2.38 -10.71 -21.77
CA GLU A 83 -2.98 -9.50 -22.34
C GLU A 83 -4.14 -8.96 -21.50
N GLU A 84 -4.97 -9.85 -20.95
CA GLU A 84 -6.08 -9.49 -20.06
C GLU A 84 -5.58 -8.80 -18.77
N ASN A 85 -4.60 -9.38 -18.09
CA ASN A 85 -4.05 -8.81 -16.87
C ASN A 85 -3.21 -7.56 -17.13
N ASP A 86 -2.50 -7.48 -18.26
CA ASP A 86 -1.73 -6.29 -18.64
C ASP A 86 -2.64 -5.09 -18.96
N ALA A 87 -3.83 -5.32 -19.53
CA ALA A 87 -4.84 -4.27 -19.69
C ALA A 87 -5.31 -3.69 -18.35
N VAL A 88 -5.50 -4.54 -17.33
CA VAL A 88 -5.86 -4.09 -15.97
C VAL A 88 -4.72 -3.35 -15.30
N LEU A 89 -3.48 -3.85 -15.43
CA LEU A 89 -2.28 -3.17 -14.91
C LEU A 89 -2.07 -1.82 -15.58
N SER A 90 -2.32 -1.72 -16.89
CA SER A 90 -2.27 -0.46 -17.63
C SER A 90 -3.32 0.53 -17.12
N ARG A 91 -4.56 0.06 -16.91
CA ARG A 91 -5.62 0.88 -16.29
C ARG A 91 -5.24 1.36 -14.89
N MET A 92 -4.70 0.48 -14.05
CA MET A 92 -4.21 0.83 -12.71
C MET A 92 -3.13 1.91 -12.78
N ARG A 93 -2.19 1.80 -13.73
CA ARG A 93 -1.13 2.79 -13.93
C ARG A 93 -1.70 4.14 -14.36
N THR A 94 -2.59 4.15 -15.34
CA THR A 94 -3.23 5.38 -15.84
C THR A 94 -4.01 6.13 -14.76
N VAL A 95 -4.69 5.41 -13.86
CA VAL A 95 -5.47 6.03 -12.77
C VAL A 95 -4.58 6.54 -11.63
N SER A 96 -3.45 5.87 -11.38
CA SER A 96 -2.66 6.13 -10.17
C SER A 96 -1.50 7.09 -10.36
N PHE A 97 -0.84 7.06 -11.53
CA PHE A 97 0.43 7.75 -11.75
C PHE A 97 0.29 8.95 -12.69
N PRO A 98 1.17 9.97 -12.54
CA PRO A 98 1.37 10.99 -13.56
C PRO A 98 1.71 10.40 -14.93
N LYS A 99 1.35 11.09 -16.02
CA LYS A 99 1.59 10.62 -17.40
C LYS A 99 3.06 10.43 -17.75
N ASP A 100 3.93 11.19 -17.10
CA ASP A 100 5.39 11.17 -17.25
C ASP A 100 6.10 10.27 -16.24
N ALA A 101 5.36 9.51 -15.42
CA ALA A 101 5.96 8.61 -14.46
C ALA A 101 6.68 7.45 -15.18
N HIS A 102 7.91 7.18 -14.75
CA HIS A 102 8.63 5.97 -15.13
C HIS A 102 8.31 4.87 -14.13
N HIS A 103 7.99 3.66 -14.59
CA HIS A 103 7.56 2.57 -13.71
C HIS A 103 8.67 1.53 -13.48
N LEU A 104 8.65 0.88 -12.32
CA LEU A 104 9.37 -0.37 -12.16
C LEU A 104 8.85 -1.40 -13.18
N THR A 105 9.79 -2.09 -13.82
CA THR A 105 9.45 -3.09 -14.85
C THR A 105 8.80 -4.34 -14.23
N TYR A 106 9.15 -4.64 -12.98
CA TYR A 106 8.59 -5.76 -12.23
C TYR A 106 7.43 -5.29 -11.36
N VAL A 107 6.31 -6.01 -11.44
CA VAL A 107 5.15 -5.82 -10.57
C VAL A 107 5.30 -6.73 -9.36
N HIS A 108 5.15 -6.18 -8.17
CA HIS A 108 5.28 -6.91 -6.91
C HIS A 108 3.98 -7.61 -6.57
N ILE A 109 4.05 -8.91 -6.31
CA ILE A 109 2.92 -9.73 -5.88
C ILE A 109 3.22 -10.19 -4.45
N LEU A 110 2.40 -9.73 -3.50
CA LEU A 110 2.52 -10.08 -2.09
C LEU A 110 1.31 -10.90 -1.67
N ASP A 111 1.53 -12.11 -1.15
CA ASP A 111 0.51 -13.01 -0.61
C ASP A 111 0.70 -13.14 0.90
N LEU A 112 -0.25 -12.59 1.65
CA LEU A 112 -0.32 -12.64 3.10
C LEU A 112 -1.17 -13.84 3.53
N HIS A 113 -0.67 -14.60 4.48
CA HIS A 113 -1.47 -15.57 5.22
C HIS A 113 -2.58 -14.85 6.00
N LYS A 114 -3.63 -15.57 6.44
CA LYS A 114 -4.69 -15.01 7.29
C LYS A 114 -4.15 -14.38 8.59
N ASP A 115 -3.08 -14.96 9.13
CA ASP A 115 -2.38 -14.50 10.33
C ASP A 115 -1.21 -13.55 9.99
N GLY A 116 -1.00 -13.26 8.71
CA GLY A 116 0.07 -12.40 8.21
C GLY A 116 -0.26 -10.92 8.35
N LYS A 117 0.78 -10.12 8.56
CA LYS A 117 0.66 -8.66 8.73
C LYS A 117 1.89 -7.96 8.17
N ILE A 118 1.72 -6.68 7.91
CA ILE A 118 2.80 -5.77 7.52
C ILE A 118 2.94 -4.78 8.67
N LYS A 119 4.12 -4.66 9.27
CA LYS A 119 4.44 -3.68 10.30
C LYS A 119 4.53 -2.26 9.74
N PRO A 120 4.43 -1.22 10.59
CA PRO A 120 4.59 0.18 10.16
C PRO A 120 5.94 0.41 9.48
N HIS A 121 5.92 0.87 8.23
CA HIS A 121 7.14 1.22 7.49
C HIS A 121 6.87 2.27 6.40
N ILE A 122 7.95 2.86 5.90
CA ILE A 122 7.95 3.73 4.72
C ILE A 122 8.77 3.02 3.63
N ASP A 123 8.20 2.86 2.44
CA ASP A 123 8.91 2.27 1.31
C ASP A 123 10.18 3.08 0.98
N SER A 124 11.28 2.36 0.76
CA SER A 124 12.59 2.94 0.49
C SER A 124 12.53 3.95 -0.66
N VAL A 125 12.95 5.18 -0.37
CA VAL A 125 13.06 6.28 -1.35
C VAL A 125 14.11 6.00 -2.43
N ARG A 126 15.03 5.07 -2.17
CA ARG A 126 16.06 4.63 -3.13
C ARG A 126 15.52 3.72 -4.23
N TYR A 127 14.40 3.05 -3.99
CA TYR A 127 13.83 2.05 -4.91
C TYR A 127 12.39 2.35 -5.32
N CYS A 128 11.67 3.18 -4.57
CA CYS A 128 10.29 3.57 -4.84
C CYS A 128 10.18 5.09 -5.01
N GLY A 129 9.57 5.52 -6.12
CA GLY A 129 9.28 6.91 -6.43
C GLY A 129 8.13 7.51 -5.62
N ASP A 130 7.39 8.44 -6.23
CA ASP A 130 6.39 9.28 -5.55
C ASP A 130 5.04 8.59 -5.34
N VAL A 131 4.77 7.45 -5.98
CA VAL A 131 3.47 6.79 -5.95
C VAL A 131 3.61 5.28 -5.73
N ILE A 132 2.86 4.79 -4.73
CA ILE A 132 2.62 3.37 -4.51
C ILE A 132 1.15 3.12 -4.77
N THR A 133 0.83 2.12 -5.58
CA THR A 133 -0.55 1.74 -5.84
C THR A 133 -0.71 0.23 -5.83
N GLY A 134 -1.83 -0.27 -5.34
CA GLY A 134 -2.05 -1.70 -5.26
C GLY A 134 -3.50 -2.14 -5.37
N ILE A 135 -3.71 -3.23 -6.10
CA ILE A 135 -5.01 -3.92 -6.16
C ILE A 135 -5.04 -4.96 -5.05
N SER A 136 -6.14 -5.00 -4.28
CA SER A 136 -6.37 -6.00 -3.24
C SER A 136 -7.23 -7.15 -3.77
N LEU A 137 -6.80 -8.39 -3.57
CA LEU A 137 -7.48 -9.62 -4.03
C LEU A 137 -7.81 -10.53 -2.85
N LEU A 138 -8.78 -11.43 -3.07
CA LEU A 138 -9.23 -12.50 -2.17
C LEU A 138 -9.97 -12.05 -0.90
N SER A 139 -9.40 -11.16 -0.09
CA SER A 139 -9.98 -10.74 1.18
C SER A 139 -9.77 -9.25 1.46
N ASP A 140 -10.64 -8.71 2.30
CA ASP A 140 -10.51 -7.36 2.82
C ASP A 140 -9.33 -7.25 3.81
N ALA A 141 -8.82 -6.04 4.01
CA ALA A 141 -7.89 -5.71 5.08
C ALA A 141 -7.98 -4.23 5.47
N VAL A 142 -7.41 -3.89 6.63
CA VAL A 142 -7.23 -2.50 7.05
C VAL A 142 -5.76 -2.13 6.89
N MET A 143 -5.51 -1.11 6.07
CA MET A 143 -4.21 -0.44 6.04
C MET A 143 -4.26 0.77 6.95
N ARG A 144 -3.36 0.83 7.93
CA ARG A 144 -3.24 1.97 8.83
C ARG A 144 -2.04 2.82 8.44
N LEU A 145 -2.22 4.13 8.42
CA LEU A 145 -1.16 5.10 8.23
C LEU A 145 -0.95 5.87 9.53
N ARG A 146 0.30 6.00 9.96
CA ARG A 146 0.70 6.75 11.15
C ARG A 146 1.75 7.78 10.79
N HIS A 147 1.56 9.03 11.18
CA HIS A 147 2.58 10.05 10.93
C HIS A 147 3.88 9.70 11.65
N LYS A 148 5.02 9.81 10.97
CA LYS A 148 6.34 9.39 11.49
C LYS A 148 6.75 10.11 12.78
N ASP A 149 6.39 11.39 12.90
CA ASP A 149 6.74 12.21 14.07
C ASP A 149 5.62 12.28 15.12
N ARG A 150 4.40 11.80 14.78
CA ARG A 150 3.18 11.90 15.62
C ARG A 150 2.33 10.62 15.55
N PRO A 151 2.92 9.44 15.80
CA PRO A 151 2.31 8.14 15.46
C PRO A 151 1.07 7.75 16.27
N ASP A 152 0.85 8.41 17.41
CA ASP A 152 -0.30 8.18 18.31
C ASP A 152 -1.40 9.26 18.18
N GLU A 153 -1.11 10.34 17.46
CA GLU A 153 -2.02 11.47 17.27
C GLU A 153 -2.63 11.46 15.87
N TRP A 154 -1.79 11.27 14.83
CA TRP A 154 -2.21 11.37 13.44
C TRP A 154 -2.23 9.98 12.80
N ILE A 155 -3.37 9.32 12.97
CA ILE A 155 -3.65 7.97 12.47
C ILE A 155 -4.84 7.99 11.52
N VAL A 156 -4.68 7.43 10.32
CA VAL A 156 -5.77 7.26 9.36
C VAL A 156 -5.81 5.80 8.90
N ASP A 157 -7.01 5.23 8.90
CA ASP A 157 -7.25 3.87 8.41
C ASP A 157 -7.88 3.90 7.01
N LEU A 158 -7.43 3.00 6.16
CA LEU A 158 -7.93 2.75 4.81
C LEU A 158 -8.52 1.34 4.77
N LEU A 159 -9.80 1.22 4.43
CA LEU A 159 -10.45 -0.06 4.23
C LEU A 159 -10.14 -0.59 2.83
N LEU A 160 -9.21 -1.53 2.74
CA LEU A 160 -8.77 -2.16 1.51
C LEU A 160 -9.67 -3.36 1.21
N LYS A 161 -10.81 -3.10 0.56
CA LYS A 161 -11.75 -4.15 0.18
C LYS A 161 -11.17 -5.05 -0.90
N ARG A 162 -11.59 -6.31 -0.94
CA ARG A 162 -11.39 -7.20 -2.07
C ARG A 162 -11.83 -6.48 -3.36
N ARG A 163 -10.97 -6.54 -4.39
CA ARG A 163 -11.08 -5.83 -5.68
C ARG A 163 -10.93 -4.31 -5.65
N SER A 164 -10.54 -3.72 -4.52
CA SER A 164 -10.26 -2.28 -4.45
C SER A 164 -8.87 -1.93 -4.97
N LEU A 165 -8.71 -0.71 -5.46
CA LEU A 165 -7.42 -0.08 -5.74
C LEU A 165 -7.11 0.94 -4.65
N TYR A 166 -5.93 0.86 -4.02
CA TYR A 166 -5.42 1.93 -3.16
C TYR A 166 -4.26 2.65 -3.81
N LYS A 167 -4.09 3.94 -3.48
CA LYS A 167 -2.95 4.75 -3.88
C LYS A 167 -2.43 5.52 -2.67
N LEU A 168 -1.11 5.50 -2.49
CA LEU A 168 -0.37 6.36 -1.58
C LEU A 168 0.58 7.24 -2.41
N SER A 169 0.53 8.55 -2.21
CA SER A 169 1.47 9.51 -2.79
C SER A 169 1.77 10.62 -1.81
N GLY A 170 2.55 11.63 -2.22
CA GLY A 170 2.76 12.87 -1.44
C GLY A 170 3.08 12.60 0.04
N ILE A 171 2.43 13.34 0.94
CA ILE A 171 2.67 13.17 2.39
C ILE A 171 2.27 11.77 2.87
N GLY A 172 1.24 11.14 2.28
CA GLY A 172 0.84 9.79 2.63
C GLY A 172 1.90 8.72 2.33
N ARG A 173 2.78 8.96 1.36
CA ARG A 173 3.90 8.06 1.00
C ARG A 173 5.21 8.40 1.72
N TYR A 174 5.43 9.66 2.08
CA TYR A 174 6.72 10.15 2.59
C TYR A 174 6.73 10.43 4.10
N ASP A 175 5.59 10.75 4.69
CA ASP A 175 5.50 11.20 6.09
C ASP A 175 4.70 10.26 6.97
N PHE A 176 4.05 9.26 6.37
CA PHE A 176 3.25 8.26 7.08
C PHE A 176 3.82 6.86 6.90
N LEU A 177 4.05 6.18 8.02
CA LEU A 177 4.30 4.76 8.04
C LEU A 177 3.00 4.03 7.71
N HIS A 178 3.04 3.11 6.76
CA HIS A 178 1.91 2.27 6.43
C HIS A 178 2.09 0.86 6.98
N GLU A 179 0.99 0.27 7.45
CA GLU A 179 0.92 -1.10 7.97
C GLU A 179 -0.36 -1.78 7.50
N VAL A 180 -0.37 -3.10 7.43
CA VAL A 180 -1.59 -3.90 7.21
C VAL A 180 -1.85 -4.68 8.50
N LEU A 181 -2.92 -4.30 9.20
CA LEU A 181 -3.22 -4.75 10.56
C LEU A 181 -3.49 -6.25 10.61
N GLY A 182 -2.89 -6.95 11.59
CA GLY A 182 -3.13 -8.37 11.84
C GLY A 182 -4.54 -8.66 12.35
N GLU A 183 -4.91 -9.94 12.45
CA GLU A 183 -6.26 -10.37 12.85
C GLU A 183 -6.72 -9.66 14.12
N GLU A 184 -5.90 -9.60 15.18
CA GLU A 184 -6.27 -8.99 16.46
C GLU A 184 -6.68 -7.51 16.34
N ASP A 185 -5.94 -6.72 15.56
CA ASP A 185 -6.10 -5.26 15.47
C ASP A 185 -6.95 -4.79 14.27
N SER A 186 -7.37 -5.71 13.40
CA SER A 186 -8.07 -5.40 12.15
C SER A 186 -9.50 -4.90 12.38
N PHE A 187 -9.62 -3.61 12.67
CA PHE A 187 -10.89 -2.89 12.85
C PHE A 187 -10.97 -1.67 11.95
N PHE A 188 -12.13 -1.43 11.37
CA PHE A 188 -12.46 -0.22 10.61
C PHE A 188 -13.82 0.31 11.03
N ASN A 189 -13.89 1.57 11.45
CA ASN A 189 -15.10 2.14 12.06
C ASN A 189 -15.68 1.28 13.20
N ASP A 190 -14.82 0.79 14.09
CA ASP A 190 -15.19 -0.07 15.23
C ASP A 190 -15.80 -1.43 14.80
N MET A 191 -15.85 -1.71 13.50
CA MET A 191 -16.23 -3.00 12.95
C MET A 191 -15.01 -3.87 12.75
N LYS A 192 -15.07 -5.11 13.22
CA LYS A 192 -14.04 -6.12 12.95
C LYS A 192 -14.01 -6.43 11.45
N ILE A 193 -12.83 -6.33 10.85
CA ILE A 193 -12.57 -6.79 9.49
C ILE A 193 -11.78 -8.09 9.61
N ALA A 194 -12.48 -9.22 9.45
CA ALA A 194 -11.86 -10.55 9.53
C ALA A 194 -10.75 -10.69 8.48
N ARG A 195 -9.57 -11.14 8.92
CA ARG A 195 -8.46 -11.44 8.02
C ARG A 195 -8.61 -12.85 7.46
N ASP A 196 -8.31 -12.96 6.18
CA ASP A 196 -8.08 -14.22 5.49
C ASP A 196 -6.84 -14.07 4.60
N ARG A 197 -6.52 -15.10 3.82
CA ARG A 197 -5.49 -15.04 2.79
C ARG A 197 -5.77 -13.85 1.86
N ARG A 198 -4.80 -12.95 1.77
CA ARG A 198 -4.90 -11.73 0.96
C ARG A 198 -3.74 -11.66 -0.02
N ILE A 199 -4.04 -11.38 -1.29
CA ILE A 199 -3.00 -11.05 -2.27
C ILE A 199 -3.10 -9.58 -2.64
N SER A 200 -1.97 -8.92 -2.78
CA SER A 200 -1.88 -7.59 -3.37
C SER A 200 -0.94 -7.59 -4.57
N ILE A 201 -1.37 -6.90 -5.63
CA ILE A 201 -0.57 -6.63 -6.83
C ILE A 201 -0.18 -5.15 -6.77
N ILE A 202 1.09 -4.87 -6.51
CA ILE A 202 1.63 -3.54 -6.21
C ILE A 202 2.49 -3.04 -7.37
N CYS A 203 2.19 -1.82 -7.83
CA CYS A 203 3.02 -1.05 -8.75
C CYS A 203 3.61 0.16 -8.04
N ARG A 204 4.84 0.50 -8.42
CA ARG A 204 5.56 1.69 -7.97
C ARG A 204 6.21 2.38 -9.18
N ASP A 205 6.40 3.69 -9.07
CA ASP A 205 7.24 4.45 -9.99
C ASP A 205 8.71 4.40 -9.56
N LEU A 206 9.59 4.74 -10.49
CA LEU A 206 11.02 4.89 -10.24
C LEU A 206 11.29 6.17 -9.44
N PRO A 207 12.29 6.16 -8.54
CA PRO A 207 12.79 7.38 -7.92
C PRO A 207 13.20 8.41 -8.96
N LYS A 208 12.91 9.69 -8.70
CA LYS A 208 13.39 10.80 -9.52
C LYS A 208 14.90 10.96 -9.32
N ALA A 209 15.65 11.13 -10.42
CA ALA A 209 17.12 11.25 -10.41
C ALA A 209 17.67 12.24 -9.36
N LYS A 210 17.01 13.39 -9.19
CA LYS A 210 17.42 14.41 -8.23
C LYS A 210 17.40 13.94 -6.76
N LYS A 211 16.44 13.08 -6.38
CA LYS A 211 16.37 12.51 -5.01
C LYS A 211 17.50 11.52 -4.75
N LEU A 212 17.93 10.77 -5.77
CA LEU A 212 19.06 9.85 -5.67
C LEU A 212 20.38 10.60 -5.44
N GLU A 213 20.54 11.78 -6.06
CA GLU A 213 21.71 12.64 -5.86
C GLU A 213 21.74 13.27 -4.45
N ASP A 214 20.60 13.77 -3.97
CA ASP A 214 20.46 14.34 -2.61
C ASP A 214 20.76 13.29 -1.52
N ASP A 215 20.17 12.09 -1.64
CA ASP A 215 20.42 10.97 -0.71
C ASP A 215 21.87 10.45 -0.76
N ALA A 216 22.46 10.39 -1.96
CA ALA A 216 23.87 10.00 -2.11
C ALA A 216 24.80 11.03 -1.45
N SER A 217 24.51 12.32 -1.63
CA SER A 217 25.24 13.42 -1.00
C SER A 217 25.14 13.39 0.53
N GLU A 218 23.98 13.05 1.08
CA GLU A 218 23.78 12.92 2.53
C GLU A 218 24.45 11.66 3.10
N ALA A 219 24.39 10.53 2.39
CA ALA A 219 25.04 9.27 2.79
C ALA A 219 26.59 9.32 2.67
N LEU A 220 27.12 10.15 1.75
CA LEU A 220 28.57 10.37 1.57
C LEU A 220 29.19 11.30 2.62
N LYS A 221 28.41 11.85 3.56
CA LYS A 221 28.94 12.47 4.78
C LYS A 221 29.47 11.39 5.73
N LEU A 222 30.53 10.70 5.31
CA LEU A 222 31.35 9.86 6.18
C LEU A 222 31.88 10.76 7.31
N LYS A 223 31.37 10.56 8.53
CA LYS A 223 31.98 11.18 9.70
C LYS A 223 33.36 10.55 9.89
N PRO A 224 34.43 11.35 10.08
CA PRO A 224 35.72 10.80 10.43
C PRO A 224 35.60 9.96 11.71
N LEU A 225 36.40 8.90 11.83
CA LEU A 225 36.51 8.15 13.08
C LEU A 225 37.08 9.10 14.14
N GLU A 226 36.23 9.54 15.06
CA GLU A 226 36.69 10.28 16.23
C GLU A 226 37.44 9.32 17.17
N GLY A 227 38.72 9.62 17.42
CA GLY A 227 39.49 8.94 18.46
C GLY A 227 40.30 7.72 18.03
N VAL A 228 40.99 7.77 16.89
CA VAL A 228 42.18 6.91 16.71
C VAL A 228 43.39 7.68 17.24
N ALA A 229 43.77 7.35 18.48
CA ALA A 229 45.03 7.77 19.09
C ALA A 229 46.22 7.08 18.42
#